data_AF-A0A3L7ZKP3-F1
#
_entry.id   AF-A0A3L7ZKP3-F1
#
_cell.length_a   1.000
_cell.length_b   1.000
_cell.length_c   1.000
_cell.angle_alpha   90.00
_cell.angle_beta   90.00
_cell.angle_gamma   90.00
#
_symmetry.space_group_name_H-M   'P 1'
#
loop_
_entity.id
_entity.type
_entity.pdbx_description
1 polymer ?
#
loop_
_entity_poly.entity_id
_entity_poly.type
_entity_poly.pdbx_seq_one_letter_code
_entity_poly.pdbx_strand_id
1 'polypeptide(L)' 'LITGYFDPGTKLVYAIGAVCGLIGGIKVYNKFSSGDPDTSKTAASWFGACIFLIVAATILRSFFL' A
#
# COMPACT_ATOMS: atom_id res chain seq x y z
N LEU A 1 18.83 -20.89 10.29
CA LEU A 1 19.49 -19.57 10.37
C LEU A 1 18.99 -18.59 9.28
N ILE A 2 17.77 -18.76 8.77
CA ILE A 2 17.22 -18.00 7.64
C ILE A 2 15.98 -17.18 8.08
N THR A 3 15.25 -17.67 9.09
CA THR A 3 14.06 -17.02 9.67
C THR A 3 14.35 -15.70 10.40
N GLY A 4 15.61 -15.44 10.80
CA GLY A 4 15.99 -14.20 11.50
C GLY A 4 16.05 -12.96 10.60
N TYR A 5 16.15 -13.12 9.27
CA TYR A 5 16.22 -12.00 8.30
C TYR A 5 14.88 -11.75 7.61
N PHE A 6 14.02 -12.77 7.51
CA PHE A 6 12.70 -12.67 6.88
C PHE A 6 11.63 -12.05 7.80
N ASP A 7 11.80 -12.14 9.12
CA ASP A 7 10.92 -11.49 10.10
C ASP A 7 10.99 -9.94 10.03
N PRO A 8 12.17 -9.30 10.03
CA PRO A 8 12.26 -7.86 9.79
C PRO A 8 11.87 -7.47 8.36
N GLY A 9 12.17 -8.30 7.35
CA GLY A 9 11.77 -8.03 5.96
C GLY A 9 10.24 -7.94 5.78
N THR A 10 9.50 -8.87 6.40
CA THR A 10 8.03 -8.87 6.37
C THR A 10 7.46 -7.65 7.09
N LYS A 11 8.03 -7.29 8.25
CA LYS A 11 7.65 -6.08 9.01
C LYS A 11 7.92 -4.80 8.21
N LEU A 12 9.02 -4.73 7.47
CA LEU A 12 9.37 -3.58 6.63
C LEU A 12 8.37 -3.38 5.50
N VAL A 13 7.95 -4.45 4.83
CA VAL A 13 6.95 -4.39 3.75
C VAL A 13 5.58 -3.98 4.30
N TYR A 14 5.18 -4.50 5.47
CA TYR A 14 3.96 -4.06 6.14
C TYR A 14 4.02 -2.57 6.53
N ALA A 15 5.17 -2.10 7.02
CA ALA A 15 5.37 -0.69 7.37
C ALA A 15 5.28 0.22 6.13
N ILE A 16 5.90 -0.17 5.02
CA ILE A 16 5.83 0.57 3.75
C ILE A 16 4.40 0.60 3.20
N GLY A 17 3.70 -0.54 3.25
CA GLY A 17 2.29 -0.64 2.88
C GLY A 17 1.40 0.29 3.70
N ALA A 18 1.61 0.34 5.02
CA ALA A 18 0.88 1.22 5.92
C ALA A 18 1.11 2.71 5.60
N VAL A 19 2.36 3.12 5.38
CA VAL A 19 2.71 4.51 5.06
C VAL A 19 2.13 4.94 3.70
N CYS A 20 2.30 4.11 2.66
CA CYS A 20 1.73 4.39 1.34
C CYS A 20 0.20 4.46 1.36
N GLY A 21 -0.46 3.57 2.12
CA GLY A 21 -1.92 3.60 2.32
C GLY A 21 -2.39 4.90 2.97
N LEU A 22 -1.70 5.35 4.01
CA LEU A 22 -2.05 6.56 4.77
C LEU A 22 -1.86 7.83 3.92
N ILE A 23 -0.74 7.96 3.21
CA ILE A 23 -0.45 9.12 2.34
C ILE A 23 -1.48 9.21 1.19
N GLY A 24 -1.78 8.08 0.55
CA GLY A 24 -2.73 8.06 -0.56
C GLY A 24 -4.17 8.33 -0.11
N GLY A 25 -4.57 7.82 1.06
CA GLY A 25 -5.87 8.12 1.66
C GLY A 25 -6.04 9.60 1.98
N ILE A 26 -5.01 10.25 2.53
CA ILE A 26 -5.01 11.71 2.78
C ILE A 26 -5.16 12.48 1.47
N LYS A 27 -4.47 12.09 0.38
CA LYS A 27 -4.59 12.74 -0.93
C LYS A 27 -6.00 12.62 -1.52
N VAL A 28 -6.61 11.44 -1.43
CA VAL A 28 -7.99 11.21 -1.88
C VAL A 28 -8.98 12.05 -1.08
N TYR A 29 -8.80 12.10 0.26
CA TYR A 29 -9.65 12.90 1.13
C TYR A 29 -9.53 14.40 0.84
N ASN A 30 -8.32 14.91 0.62
CA ASN A 30 -8.09 16.30 0.23
C ASN A 30 -8.76 16.66 -1.11
N LYS A 31 -8.69 15.77 -2.11
CA LYS A 31 -9.40 15.96 -3.40
C LYS A 31 -10.92 15.90 -3.23
N PHE A 32 -11.43 14.96 -2.43
CA PHE A 32 -12.85 14.84 -2.11
C PHE A 32 -13.39 16.09 -1.41
N SER A 33 -12.66 16.58 -0.40
CA SER A 33 -13.01 17.80 0.34
C SER A 33 -12.93 19.07 -0.51
N SER A 34 -12.16 19.06 -1.61
CA SER A 34 -12.04 20.19 -2.54
C SER A 34 -13.09 20.18 -3.67
N GLY A 35 -13.96 19.16 -3.74
CA GLY A 35 -14.99 19.05 -4.78
C GLY A 35 -14.45 18.74 -6.19
N ASP A 36 -13.22 18.24 -6.26
CA ASP A 36 -12.50 17.98 -7.52
C ASP A 36 -13.20 16.84 -8.30
N PRO A 37 -13.62 17.03 -9.56
CA PRO A 37 -14.26 15.97 -10.36
C PRO A 37 -13.34 14.76 -10.61
N ASP A 38 -12.03 14.95 -10.52
CA ASP A 38 -11.01 13.89 -10.62
C ASP A 38 -10.84 13.06 -9.33
N THR A 39 -11.64 13.31 -8.29
CA THR A 39 -11.57 12.56 -7.03
C THR A 39 -11.83 11.07 -7.26
N SER A 40 -12.85 10.72 -8.05
CA SER A 40 -13.18 9.32 -8.36
C SER A 40 -12.03 8.60 -9.06
N LYS A 41 -11.34 9.30 -9.98
CA LYS A 41 -10.17 8.77 -10.70
C LYS A 41 -8.97 8.60 -9.76
N THR A 42 -8.74 9.58 -8.88
CA THR A 42 -7.66 9.54 -7.90
C THR A 42 -7.90 8.45 -6.85
N ALA A 43 -9.13 8.33 -6.35
CA ALA A 43 -9.57 7.28 -5.43
C ALA A 43 -9.41 5.90 -6.05
N ALA A 44 -9.86 5.69 -7.28
CA ALA A 44 -9.69 4.44 -8.00
C ALA A 44 -8.21 4.08 -8.21
N SER A 45 -7.38 5.05 -8.60
CA SER A 45 -5.93 4.83 -8.78
C SER A 45 -5.22 4.48 -7.47
N TRP A 46 -5.61 5.12 -6.36
CA TRP A 46 -5.08 4.85 -5.03
C TRP A 46 -5.49 3.47 -4.53
N PHE A 47 -6.77 3.10 -4.72
CA PHE A 47 -7.26 1.78 -4.32
C PHE A 47 -6.54 0.67 -5.09
N GLY A 48 -6.33 0.85 -6.40
CA GLY A 48 -5.54 -0.06 -7.22
C GLY A 48 -4.08 -0.18 -6.75
N ALA A 49 -3.44 0.94 -6.39
CA ALA A 49 -2.08 0.93 -5.85
C ALA A 49 -1.98 0.22 -4.49
N CYS A 50 -2.96 0.40 -3.60
CA CYS A 50 -3.04 -0.29 -2.31
C CYS A 50 -3.19 -1.81 -2.48
N ILE A 51 -4.07 -2.26 -3.38
CA ILE A 51 -4.25 -3.69 -3.67
C ILE A 51 -2.97 -4.26 -4.27
N PHE A 52 -2.35 -3.56 -5.22
CA PHE A 52 -1.09 -3.99 -5.84
C PHE A 52 0.03 -4.15 -4.80
N LEU A 53 0.15 -3.21 -3.84
CA LEU A 53 1.12 -3.32 -2.75
C LEU A 53 0.89 -4.54 -1.86
N ILE A 54 -0.37 -4.82 -1.48
CA ILE A 54 -0.72 -6.00 -0.66
C ILE A 54 -0.40 -7.29 -1.42
N VAL A 55 -0.76 -7.36 -2.71
CA VAL A 55 -0.52 -8.53 -3.56
C VAL A 55 0.97 -8.75 -3.82
N ALA A 56 1.73 -7.68 -4.06
CA ALA A 56 3.18 -7.75 -4.18
C ALA A 56 3.83 -8.26 -2.88
N ALA A 57 3.33 -7.81 -1.72
CA ALA A 57 3.79 -8.26 -0.41
C ALA A 57 3.51 -9.76 -0.18
N THR A 58 2.34 -10.27 -0.57
CA THR A 58 2.02 -11.70 -0.47
C THR A 58 2.82 -12.54 -1.44
N ILE A 59 3.04 -12.10 -2.69
CA ILE A 59 3.87 -12.83 -3.66
C ILE A 59 5.32 -12.93 -3.18
N LEU A 60 5.91 -11.83 -2.69
CA LEU A 60 7.25 -11.85 -2.10
C LEU A 60 7.31 -12.82 -0.91
N ARG A 61 6.29 -12.83 -0.05
CA ARG A 61 6.22 -13.79 1.06
C ARG A 61 6.08 -15.24 0.58
N SER A 62 5.34 -15.51 -0.50
CA SER A 62 5.14 -16.86 -1.06
C SER A 62 6.32 -17.39 -1.88
N PHE A 63 7.17 -16.51 -2.44
CA PHE A 63 8.38 -16.92 -3.17
C PHE A 63 9.58 -17.20 -2.25
N PHE A 64 9.57 -16.64 -1.05
CA PHE A 64 10.67 -16.73 -0.08
C PHE A 64 10.31 -17.57 1.18
N LEU A 65 9.18 -18.28 1.15
CA LEU A 65 8.74 -19.28 2.15
C LEU A 65 8.77 -20.66 1.50
#